data_AF-A0A380DZH6-F1
#
_entry.id   AF-A0A380DZH6-F1
#
_cell.length_a   1.000
_cell.length_b   1.000
_cell.length_c   1.000
_cell.angle_alpha   90.00
_cell.angle_beta   90.00
_cell.angle_gamma   90.00
#
_symmetry.space_group_name_H-M   'P 1'
#
loop_
_entity.id
_entity.type
_entity.pdbx_description
1 polymer ?
#
loop_
_entity_poly.entity_id
_entity_poly.type
_entity_poly.pdbx_seq_one_letter_code
_entity_poly.pdbx_strand_id
1 'polypeptide(L)'
;MAQMTMVQAINDALKTELKNDQDVLIFGEDVGVNGGVFRVTEGLQKEFGEDRVFDTPLAESGIGGLAMGLAVEGFRPVMEVQFLGFVFEVFDAIAGQIARTRFRSGGTKTAPVTIRSPFGGGVHTPELHADNLEGILAQSPGLKVVIPSGPYDAKGLLISSIRSNDPVVYLEHMKIVSFIP
;
A
#
# COMPACT_ATOMS: atom_id res chain seq x y z
N MET A 1 19.71 -7.92 -15.49
CA MET A 1 18.48 -7.96 -14.67
C MET A 1 17.40 -8.64 -15.50
N ALA A 2 16.52 -9.42 -14.87
CA ALA A 2 15.36 -9.99 -15.57
C ALA A 2 14.40 -8.87 -16.00
N GLN A 3 13.76 -9.02 -17.14
CA GLN A 3 12.71 -8.11 -17.60
C GLN A 3 11.42 -8.42 -16.84
N MET A 4 10.81 -7.41 -16.21
CA MET A 4 9.62 -7.55 -15.37
C MET A 4 8.53 -6.58 -15.81
N THR A 5 7.27 -7.00 -15.71
CA THR A 5 6.12 -6.08 -15.74
C THR A 5 6.06 -5.26 -14.44
N MET A 6 5.20 -4.23 -14.42
CA MET A 6 5.02 -3.43 -13.21
C MET A 6 4.44 -4.27 -12.05
N VAL A 7 3.45 -5.13 -12.31
CA VAL A 7 2.90 -6.08 -11.32
C VAL A 7 4.00 -6.97 -10.74
N GLN A 8 4.85 -7.55 -11.59
CA GLN A 8 5.94 -8.41 -11.15
C GLN A 8 6.96 -7.65 -10.29
N ALA A 9 7.29 -6.41 -10.65
CA ALA A 9 8.23 -5.60 -9.90
C ALA A 9 7.69 -5.20 -8.51
N ILE A 10 6.39 -4.89 -8.41
CA ILE A 10 5.72 -4.59 -7.15
C ILE A 10 5.64 -5.84 -6.28
N ASN A 11 5.21 -6.99 -6.83
CA ASN A 11 5.20 -8.27 -6.13
C ASN A 11 6.61 -8.64 -5.61
N ASP A 12 7.64 -8.47 -6.43
CA ASP A 12 9.02 -8.79 -6.06
C ASP A 12 9.57 -7.83 -4.97
N ALA A 13 9.15 -6.57 -4.94
CA ALA A 13 9.42 -5.66 -3.82
C ALA A 13 8.77 -6.13 -2.52
N LEU A 14 7.48 -6.47 -2.56
CA LEU A 14 6.75 -6.99 -1.38
C LEU A 14 7.39 -8.27 -0.85
N LYS A 15 7.69 -9.22 -1.75
CA LYS A 15 8.39 -10.47 -1.44
C LYS A 15 9.77 -10.23 -0.84
N THR A 16 10.50 -9.24 -1.34
CA THR A 16 11.83 -8.88 -0.83
C THR A 16 11.72 -8.40 0.62
N GLU A 17 10.77 -7.51 0.93
CA GLU A 17 10.64 -6.96 2.28
C GLU A 17 10.04 -7.97 3.27
N LEU A 18 9.09 -8.82 2.85
CA LEU A 18 8.59 -9.93 3.68
C LEU A 18 9.71 -10.90 4.12
N LYS A 19 10.73 -11.11 3.27
CA LYS A 19 11.91 -11.94 3.59
C LYS A 19 12.87 -11.25 4.55
N ASN A 20 13.08 -9.96 4.36
CA ASN A 20 14.11 -9.20 5.06
C ASN A 20 13.66 -8.75 6.46
N ASP A 21 12.37 -8.51 6.64
CA ASP A 21 11.80 -7.94 7.85
C ASP A 21 10.58 -8.78 8.29
N GLN A 22 10.64 -9.33 9.50
CA GLN A 22 9.56 -10.14 10.07
C GLN A 22 8.36 -9.31 10.52
N ASP A 23 8.56 -8.00 10.72
CA ASP A 23 7.54 -7.06 11.16
C ASP A 23 6.67 -6.57 9.99
N VAL A 24 7.06 -6.84 8.74
CA VAL A 24 6.27 -6.48 7.54
C VAL A 24 5.02 -7.34 7.45
N LEU A 25 3.85 -6.71 7.42
CA LEU A 25 2.55 -7.35 7.23
C LEU A 25 1.87 -6.77 6.01
N ILE A 26 1.24 -7.61 5.18
CA ILE A 26 0.44 -7.17 4.02
C ILE A 26 -1.01 -7.57 4.26
N PHE A 27 -1.92 -6.61 4.13
CA PHE A 27 -3.34 -6.90 4.32
C PHE A 27 -4.23 -5.91 3.59
N GLY A 28 -5.45 -6.35 3.30
CA GLY A 28 -6.45 -5.62 2.55
C GLY A 28 -7.50 -6.58 2.02
N GLU A 29 -8.38 -6.09 1.17
CA GLU A 29 -9.44 -6.89 0.55
C GLU A 29 -8.87 -7.77 -0.57
N ASP A 30 -9.06 -9.09 -0.45
CA ASP A 30 -8.66 -10.11 -1.41
C ASP A 30 -7.14 -10.24 -1.67
N VAL A 31 -6.28 -9.68 -0.80
CA VAL A 31 -4.82 -9.72 -0.96
C VAL A 31 -4.17 -11.07 -0.60
N GLY A 32 -4.90 -11.92 0.14
CA GLY A 32 -4.44 -13.21 0.67
C GLY A 32 -4.48 -14.32 -0.38
N VAL A 33 -5.45 -15.22 -0.28
CA VAL A 33 -5.54 -16.42 -1.15
C VAL A 33 -5.69 -16.01 -2.63
N ASN A 34 -6.49 -14.99 -2.90
CA ASN A 34 -6.69 -14.47 -4.25
C ASN A 34 -5.45 -13.74 -4.78
N GLY A 35 -4.57 -13.19 -3.92
CA GLY A 35 -3.37 -12.50 -4.36
C GLY A 35 -3.64 -11.11 -4.96
N GLY A 36 -4.77 -10.50 -4.60
CA GLY A 36 -5.20 -9.18 -5.02
C GLY A 36 -5.90 -9.19 -6.38
N VAL A 37 -6.82 -8.23 -6.58
CA VAL A 37 -7.59 -8.10 -7.82
C VAL A 37 -6.71 -7.80 -9.06
N PHE A 38 -5.53 -7.21 -8.83
CA PHE A 38 -4.49 -6.98 -9.85
C PHE A 38 -3.32 -7.98 -9.81
N ARG A 39 -3.43 -9.05 -9.01
CA ARG A 39 -2.38 -10.08 -8.82
C ARG A 39 -1.05 -9.56 -8.25
N VAL A 40 -1.05 -8.38 -7.62
CA VAL A 40 0.17 -7.78 -7.06
C VAL A 40 0.69 -8.56 -5.85
N THR A 41 -0.19 -9.21 -5.08
CA THR A 41 0.18 -10.03 -3.92
C THR A 41 0.12 -11.54 -4.21
N GLU A 42 0.05 -11.93 -5.49
CA GLU A 42 -0.03 -13.33 -5.91
C GLU A 42 1.08 -14.18 -5.30
N GLY A 43 0.68 -15.31 -4.70
CA GLY A 43 1.58 -16.29 -4.10
C GLY A 43 2.21 -15.90 -2.76
N LEU A 44 2.06 -14.65 -2.30
CA LEU A 44 2.72 -14.19 -1.07
C LEU A 44 2.18 -14.89 0.17
N GLN A 45 0.86 -15.01 0.35
CA GLN A 45 0.30 -15.75 1.48
C GLN A 45 0.74 -17.22 1.50
N LYS A 46 0.83 -17.87 0.34
CA LYS A 46 1.31 -19.25 0.25
C LYS A 46 2.77 -19.39 0.70
N GLU A 47 3.61 -18.39 0.43
CA GLU A 47 5.03 -18.40 0.80
C GLU A 47 5.28 -17.97 2.25
N PHE A 48 4.53 -16.99 2.77
CA PHE A 48 4.79 -16.36 4.07
C PHE A 48 3.77 -16.66 5.16
N GLY A 49 2.66 -17.33 4.82
CA GLY A 49 1.59 -17.70 5.74
C GLY A 49 0.55 -16.60 5.93
N GLU A 50 -0.61 -17.02 6.46
CA GLU A 50 -1.75 -16.15 6.75
C GLU A 50 -1.42 -15.12 7.84
N ASP A 51 -0.51 -15.42 8.77
CA ASP A 51 -0.09 -14.46 9.81
C ASP A 51 0.66 -13.24 9.25
N ARG A 52 1.16 -13.31 8.00
CA ARG A 52 1.97 -12.27 7.35
C ARG A 52 1.25 -11.58 6.20
N VAL A 53 0.39 -12.32 5.49
CA VAL A 53 -0.38 -11.84 4.34
C VAL A 53 -1.81 -12.34 4.45
N PHE A 54 -2.77 -11.44 4.73
CA PHE A 54 -4.14 -11.85 5.06
C PHE A 54 -5.22 -10.91 4.52
N ASP A 55 -6.38 -11.50 4.29
CA ASP A 55 -7.58 -10.78 3.85
C ASP A 55 -8.23 -10.06 5.05
N THR A 56 -8.80 -8.89 4.80
CA THR A 56 -9.58 -8.14 5.79
C THR A 56 -11.08 -8.13 5.46
N PRO A 57 -11.96 -7.81 6.42
CA PRO A 57 -13.32 -7.38 6.10
C PRO A 57 -13.31 -6.15 5.17
N LEU A 58 -14.40 -5.98 4.41
CA LEU A 58 -14.62 -4.86 3.49
C LEU A 58 -14.97 -3.60 4.28
N ALA A 59 -13.94 -2.88 4.73
CA ALA A 59 -14.05 -1.65 5.51
C ALA A 59 -12.70 -0.93 5.55
N GLU A 60 -12.48 0.05 4.68
CA GLU A 60 -11.20 0.75 4.54
C GLU A 60 -10.81 1.47 5.83
N SER A 61 -11.79 2.06 6.55
CA SER A 61 -11.57 2.64 7.88
C SER A 61 -11.00 1.61 8.87
N GLY A 62 -11.51 0.38 8.83
CA GLY A 62 -11.04 -0.75 9.64
C GLY A 62 -9.61 -1.15 9.27
N ILE A 63 -9.30 -1.22 7.97
CA ILE A 63 -7.95 -1.48 7.45
C ILE A 63 -6.97 -0.41 7.95
N GLY A 64 -7.34 0.87 7.85
CA GLY A 64 -6.51 1.98 8.33
C GLY A 64 -6.30 1.98 9.84
N GLY A 65 -7.36 1.68 10.61
CA GLY A 65 -7.28 1.53 12.07
C GLY A 65 -6.37 0.37 12.48
N LEU A 66 -6.48 -0.77 11.79
CA LEU A 66 -5.62 -1.93 11.99
C LEU A 66 -4.15 -1.59 11.71
N ALA A 67 -3.86 -0.93 10.59
CA ALA A 67 -2.51 -0.48 10.25
C ALA A 67 -1.93 0.45 11.34
N MET A 68 -2.71 1.41 11.81
CA MET A 68 -2.26 2.31 12.89
C MET A 68 -1.98 1.55 14.19
N GLY A 69 -2.85 0.63 14.59
CA GLY A 69 -2.65 -0.19 15.80
C GLY A 69 -1.38 -1.05 15.71
N LEU A 70 -1.23 -1.78 14.60
CA LEU A 70 -0.05 -2.62 14.33
C LEU A 70 1.25 -1.79 14.33
N ALA A 71 1.25 -0.62 13.70
CA ALA A 71 2.40 0.28 13.68
C ALA A 71 2.82 0.74 15.09
N VAL A 72 1.87 0.96 15.99
CA VAL A 72 2.15 1.33 17.39
C VAL A 72 2.70 0.15 18.21
N GLU A 73 2.30 -1.08 17.88
CA GLU A 73 2.83 -2.31 18.46
C GLU A 73 4.16 -2.78 17.84
N GLY A 74 4.73 -2.00 16.92
CA GLY A 74 6.07 -2.23 16.37
C GLY A 74 6.10 -2.96 15.03
N PHE A 75 4.95 -3.32 14.46
CA PHE A 75 4.88 -3.87 13.10
C PHE A 75 5.13 -2.80 12.02
N ARG A 76 5.33 -3.25 10.79
CA ARG A 76 5.52 -2.45 9.57
C ARG A 76 4.43 -2.73 8.54
N PRO A 77 3.24 -2.14 8.69
CA PRO A 77 2.08 -2.45 7.85
C PRO A 77 2.24 -1.96 6.42
N VAL A 78 1.87 -2.82 5.48
CA VAL A 78 1.71 -2.52 4.05
C VAL A 78 0.26 -2.81 3.70
N MET A 79 -0.61 -1.82 3.95
CA MET A 79 -2.05 -1.96 3.71
C MET A 79 -2.38 -1.65 2.25
N GLU A 80 -3.35 -2.38 1.69
CA GLU A 80 -3.92 -2.10 0.36
C GLU A 80 -5.32 -1.50 0.51
N VAL A 81 -5.55 -0.37 -0.14
CA VAL A 81 -6.90 0.14 -0.47
C VAL A 81 -7.18 -0.27 -1.90
N GLN A 82 -8.29 -0.96 -2.15
CA GLN A 82 -8.49 -1.70 -3.40
C GLN A 82 -8.52 -0.78 -4.64
N PHE A 83 -9.02 0.45 -4.50
CA PHE A 83 -8.95 1.52 -5.50
C PHE A 83 -8.83 2.88 -4.81
N LEU A 84 -8.11 3.83 -5.41
CA LEU A 84 -7.84 5.12 -4.76
C LEU A 84 -9.12 5.92 -4.51
N GLY A 85 -10.19 5.74 -5.29
CA GLY A 85 -11.48 6.37 -4.99
C GLY A 85 -12.07 5.98 -3.64
N PHE A 86 -11.68 4.84 -3.07
CA PHE A 86 -12.13 4.41 -1.74
C PHE A 86 -11.32 5.03 -0.60
N VAL A 87 -10.35 5.91 -0.92
CA VAL A 87 -9.61 6.69 0.07
C VAL A 87 -10.54 7.51 0.98
N PHE A 88 -11.73 7.89 0.49
CA PHE A 88 -12.71 8.64 1.26
C PHE A 88 -13.13 7.91 2.55
N GLU A 89 -13.18 6.57 2.53
CA GLU A 89 -13.60 5.75 3.68
C GLU A 89 -12.48 5.59 4.72
N VAL A 90 -11.23 5.89 4.38
CA VAL A 90 -10.05 5.74 5.26
C VAL A 90 -9.29 7.03 5.49
N PHE A 91 -9.79 8.15 4.97
CA PHE A 91 -9.05 9.42 4.98
C PHE A 91 -8.76 9.94 6.39
N ASP A 92 -9.66 9.77 7.36
CA ASP A 92 -9.36 10.12 8.76
C ASP A 92 -8.19 9.29 9.32
N ALA A 93 -8.17 7.98 9.08
CA ALA A 93 -7.07 7.13 9.52
C ALA A 93 -5.74 7.56 8.88
N ILE A 94 -5.73 7.86 7.58
CA ILE A 94 -4.53 8.29 6.85
C ILE A 94 -4.06 9.68 7.30
N ALA A 95 -4.89 10.71 7.15
CA ALA A 95 -4.50 12.11 7.31
C ALA A 95 -4.69 12.65 8.75
N GLY A 96 -5.68 12.13 9.48
CA GLY A 96 -6.02 12.52 10.84
C GLY A 96 -5.23 11.76 11.91
N GLN A 97 -4.89 10.49 11.67
CA GLN A 97 -4.20 9.63 12.63
C GLN A 97 -2.75 9.32 12.21
N ILE A 98 -2.56 8.49 11.18
CA ILE A 98 -1.27 7.95 10.75
C ILE A 98 -0.27 9.08 10.47
N ALA A 99 -0.62 10.03 9.60
CA ALA A 99 0.21 11.17 9.22
C ALA A 99 0.69 12.01 10.42
N ARG A 100 -0.14 12.10 11.46
CA ARG A 100 0.09 13.00 12.60
C ARG A 100 0.79 12.32 13.76
N THR A 101 0.94 11.00 13.75
CA THR A 101 1.43 10.21 14.90
C THR A 101 2.77 10.71 15.42
N ARG A 102 3.76 10.93 14.54
CA ARG A 102 5.08 11.42 14.93
C ARG A 102 5.00 12.79 15.57
N PHE A 103 4.25 13.71 14.97
CA PHE A 103 4.09 15.06 15.48
C PHE A 103 3.32 15.08 16.81
N ARG A 104 2.16 14.41 16.87
CA ARG A 104 1.28 14.33 18.05
C ARG A 104 1.99 13.74 19.27
N SER A 105 2.90 12.80 19.05
CA SER A 105 3.66 12.14 20.12
C SER A 105 4.99 12.83 20.48
N GLY A 106 5.29 13.98 19.87
CA GLY A 106 6.58 14.66 20.08
C GLY A 106 7.79 13.81 19.64
N GLY A 107 7.60 12.92 18.66
CA GLY A 107 8.62 12.03 18.13
C GLY A 107 8.83 10.73 18.91
N THR A 108 8.09 10.49 20.00
CA THR A 108 8.20 9.24 20.80
C THR A 108 7.56 8.02 20.13
N LYS A 109 6.66 8.24 19.17
CA LYS A 109 6.06 7.20 18.33
C LYS A 109 6.22 7.55 16.84
N THR A 110 6.30 6.53 16.01
CA THR A 110 6.34 6.65 14.54
C THR A 110 5.22 5.82 13.92
N ALA A 111 4.87 6.07 12.67
CA ALA A 111 3.88 5.28 11.93
C ALA A 111 4.51 4.77 10.62
N PRO A 112 5.31 3.69 10.66
CA PRO A 112 5.95 3.08 9.49
C PRO A 112 4.92 2.31 8.61
N VAL A 113 3.94 3.04 8.06
CA VAL A 113 2.84 2.47 7.27
C VAL A 113 3.03 2.82 5.80
N THR A 114 3.04 1.81 4.94
CA THR A 114 2.88 2.00 3.49
C THR A 114 1.45 1.72 3.09
N ILE A 115 0.77 2.71 2.51
CA ILE A 115 -0.60 2.58 1.98
C ILE A 115 -0.49 2.44 0.47
N ARG A 116 -0.75 1.25 -0.05
CA ARG A 116 -0.79 1.00 -1.49
C ARG A 116 -2.21 1.17 -2.02
N SER A 117 -2.34 1.73 -3.22
CA SER A 117 -3.63 1.80 -3.89
C SER A 117 -3.45 1.96 -5.40
N PRO A 118 -4.18 1.19 -6.22
CA PRO A 118 -4.22 1.44 -7.65
C PRO A 118 -5.09 2.67 -7.97
N PHE A 119 -4.77 3.37 -9.06
CA PHE A 119 -5.48 4.57 -9.51
C PHE A 119 -5.34 4.79 -11.03
N GLY A 120 -6.00 5.81 -11.57
CA GLY A 120 -5.74 6.31 -12.92
C GLY A 120 -6.50 5.59 -14.05
N GLY A 121 -6.96 6.36 -15.03
CA GLY A 121 -7.87 5.89 -16.08
C GLY A 121 -7.24 5.17 -17.28
N GLY A 122 -8.05 5.02 -18.34
CA GLY A 122 -7.63 4.40 -19.60
C GLY A 122 -7.81 2.88 -19.69
N VAL A 123 -8.58 2.30 -18.78
CA VAL A 123 -8.89 0.86 -18.68
C VAL A 123 -10.39 0.55 -18.54
N HIS A 124 -11.28 1.52 -18.82
CA HIS A 124 -12.75 1.36 -18.83
C HIS A 124 -13.35 0.81 -17.52
N THR A 125 -12.85 1.28 -16.37
CA THR A 125 -13.35 0.89 -15.06
C THR A 125 -14.68 1.57 -14.74
N PRO A 126 -15.46 1.04 -13.77
CA PRO A 126 -16.62 1.72 -13.21
C PRO A 126 -16.26 3.05 -12.52
N GLU A 127 -17.29 3.78 -12.10
CA GLU A 127 -17.18 5.02 -11.31
C GLU A 127 -16.32 4.81 -10.04
N LEU A 128 -15.57 5.85 -9.63
CA LEU A 128 -14.64 5.86 -8.49
C LEU A 128 -13.42 4.93 -8.57
N HIS A 129 -13.23 4.17 -9.66
CA HIS A 129 -12.08 3.27 -9.78
C HIS A 129 -10.85 3.93 -10.40
N ALA A 130 -11.02 5.02 -11.16
CA ALA A 130 -9.97 5.62 -12.00
C ALA A 130 -9.51 7.03 -11.59
N ASP A 131 -10.07 7.57 -10.51
CA ASP A 131 -9.84 8.93 -10.07
C ASP A 131 -8.38 9.17 -9.64
N ASN A 132 -7.88 10.38 -9.92
CA ASN A 132 -6.57 10.85 -9.48
C ASN A 132 -6.77 11.75 -8.24
N LEU A 133 -6.59 11.17 -7.06
CA LEU A 133 -6.83 11.80 -5.76
C LEU A 133 -5.54 12.06 -4.97
N GLU A 134 -4.38 12.02 -5.62
CA GLU A 134 -3.10 12.38 -5.01
C GLU A 134 -3.11 13.81 -4.45
N GLY A 135 -3.92 14.72 -5.04
CA GLY A 135 -4.04 16.11 -4.60
C GLY A 135 -4.53 16.26 -3.16
N ILE A 136 -5.50 15.46 -2.70
CA ILE A 136 -5.99 15.52 -1.31
C ILE A 136 -5.01 14.90 -0.32
N LEU A 137 -4.24 13.90 -0.77
CA LEU A 137 -3.21 13.24 0.01
C LEU A 137 -1.97 14.15 0.17
N ALA A 138 -1.53 14.79 -0.91
CA ALA A 138 -0.37 15.67 -0.92
C ALA A 138 -0.56 16.94 -0.06
N GLN A 139 -1.81 17.35 0.17
CA GLN A 139 -2.15 18.47 1.05
C GLN A 139 -2.13 18.12 2.54
N SER A 140 -1.96 16.85 2.90
CA SER A 140 -1.97 16.38 4.29
C SER A 140 -0.54 16.33 4.86
N PRO A 141 -0.17 17.21 5.82
CA PRO A 141 1.19 17.24 6.38
C PRO A 141 1.53 15.94 7.10
N GLY A 142 2.77 15.47 6.92
CA GLY A 142 3.27 14.23 7.53
C GLY A 142 3.14 13.00 6.63
N LEU A 143 2.48 13.11 5.47
CA LEU A 143 2.47 12.06 4.45
C LEU A 143 3.50 12.32 3.35
N LYS A 144 4.08 11.23 2.85
CA LYS A 144 4.79 11.19 1.58
C LYS A 144 3.87 10.55 0.53
N VAL A 145 3.84 11.09 -0.69
CA VAL A 145 3.07 10.53 -1.80
C VAL A 145 4.03 10.15 -2.92
N VAL A 146 3.94 8.91 -3.41
CA VAL A 146 4.86 8.31 -4.37
C VAL A 146 4.07 7.68 -5.52
N ILE A 147 4.46 7.98 -6.76
CA ILE A 147 3.79 7.51 -7.98
C ILE A 147 4.84 7.00 -8.98
N PRO A 148 5.19 5.71 -8.99
CA PRO A 148 6.08 5.13 -10.00
C PRO A 148 5.44 5.13 -11.40
N SER A 149 6.29 5.17 -12.44
CA SER A 149 5.85 5.12 -13.85
C SER A 149 6.43 3.94 -14.64
N GLY A 150 7.27 3.11 -14.02
CA GLY A 150 7.84 1.92 -14.66
C GLY A 150 8.36 0.89 -13.66
N PRO A 151 8.70 -0.33 -14.11
CA PRO A 151 9.03 -1.46 -13.22
C PRO A 151 10.25 -1.22 -12.31
N TYR A 152 11.30 -0.57 -12.81
CA TYR A 152 12.50 -0.28 -12.02
C TYR A 152 12.18 0.62 -10.83
N ASP A 153 11.52 1.75 -11.11
CA ASP A 153 11.09 2.71 -10.09
C ASP A 153 10.07 2.07 -9.15
N ALA A 154 9.15 1.26 -9.68
CA ALA A 154 8.13 0.60 -8.87
C ALA A 154 8.78 -0.23 -7.76
N LYS A 155 9.69 -1.14 -8.11
CA LYS A 155 10.38 -1.97 -7.12
C LYS A 155 11.19 -1.12 -6.12
N GLY A 156 12.04 -0.23 -6.61
CA GLY A 156 12.96 0.55 -5.77
C GLY A 156 12.24 1.51 -4.82
N LEU A 157 11.22 2.20 -5.33
CA LEU A 157 10.43 3.14 -4.54
C LEU A 157 9.53 2.42 -3.54
N LEU A 158 8.97 1.23 -3.87
CA LEU A 158 8.16 0.49 -2.91
C LEU A 158 9.00 -0.02 -1.73
N ILE A 159 10.16 -0.61 -2.01
CA ILE A 159 11.12 -1.00 -0.95
C ILE A 159 11.48 0.21 -0.09
N SER A 160 11.77 1.36 -0.70
CA SER A 160 12.08 2.59 0.03
C SER A 160 10.90 3.11 0.86
N SER A 161 9.67 2.92 0.37
CA SER A 161 8.44 3.31 1.06
C SER A 161 8.21 2.44 2.30
N ILE A 162 8.33 1.12 2.13
CA ILE A 162 8.18 0.14 3.22
C ILE A 162 9.21 0.40 4.32
N ARG A 163 10.46 0.68 3.97
CA ARG A 163 11.54 0.98 4.93
C ARG A 163 11.43 2.36 5.57
N SER A 164 10.55 3.23 5.08
CA SER A 164 10.35 4.54 5.69
C SER A 164 9.76 4.38 7.10
N ASN A 165 10.21 5.20 8.04
CA ASN A 165 9.58 5.31 9.36
C ASN A 165 8.50 6.41 9.41
N ASP A 166 8.20 7.00 8.27
CA ASP A 166 7.09 7.93 8.09
C ASP A 166 6.08 7.30 7.12
N PRO A 167 4.80 7.66 7.22
CA PRO A 167 3.79 7.06 6.37
C PRO A 167 3.95 7.49 4.91
N VAL A 168 3.80 6.50 4.01
CA VAL A 168 3.92 6.69 2.56
C VAL A 168 2.67 6.17 1.87
N VAL A 169 2.06 7.01 1.05
CA VAL A 169 1.04 6.58 0.10
C VAL A 169 1.70 6.28 -1.23
N TYR A 170 1.54 5.06 -1.70
CA TYR A 170 2.18 4.52 -2.89
C TYR A 170 1.11 4.19 -3.94
N LEU A 171 1.06 4.99 -5.01
CA LEU A 171 -0.03 4.97 -5.98
C LEU A 171 0.37 4.27 -7.27
N GLU A 172 -0.42 3.29 -7.68
CA GLU A 172 -0.08 2.35 -8.74
C GLU A 172 -0.99 2.55 -9.96
N HIS A 173 -0.48 3.17 -11.03
CA HIS A 173 -1.35 3.52 -12.15
C HIS A 173 -1.86 2.25 -12.88
N MET A 174 -3.17 2.00 -12.84
CA MET A 174 -3.82 0.77 -13.33
C MET A 174 -3.48 0.45 -14.77
N LYS A 175 -3.47 1.44 -15.65
CA LYS A 175 -3.09 1.25 -17.07
C LYS A 175 -1.68 0.69 -17.26
N ILE A 176 -0.74 0.98 -16.35
CA ILE A 176 0.66 0.53 -16.46
C ILE A 176 0.85 -0.81 -15.72
N VAL A 177 0.11 -1.00 -14.61
CA VAL A 177 0.08 -2.25 -13.83
C VAL A 177 -0.60 -3.37 -14.63
N SER A 178 -1.77 -3.11 -15.18
CA SER A 178 -2.62 -4.11 -15.85
C SER A 178 -2.18 -4.42 -17.28
N PHE A 179 -1.16 -3.72 -17.81
CA PHE A 179 -0.67 -3.96 -19.16
C PHE A 179 0.28 -5.15 -19.16
N ILE A 180 -0.23 -6.30 -19.59
CA ILE A 180 0.57 -7.43 -20.02
C ILE A 180 0.79 -7.24 -21.53
N PRO A 181 2.04 -7.02 -22.01
CA PRO A 181 2.32 -6.90 -23.44
C PRO A 181 2.01 -8.19 -24.21
#